data_AF-A0A9D2CE30-F1
#
_entry.id   AF-A0A9D2CE30-F1
#
_cell.length_a   1.000
_cell.length_b   1.000
_cell.length_c   1.000
_cell.angle_alpha   90.00
_cell.angle_beta   90.00
_cell.angle_gamma   90.00
#
_symmetry.space_group_name_H-M   'P 1'
#
loop_
_entity.id
_entity.type
_entity.pdbx_description
1 polymer ?
#
loop_
_entity_poly.entity_id
_entity_poly.type
_entity_poly.pdbx_seq_one_letter_code
_entity_poly.pdbx_strand_id
1 'polypeptide(L)'
;MQREKKTEIITLRVTPQTKERIRAKAQELSLTVTDYLCLCGLGKKIVRVEGLDKVLSELKAQGRNLNQLTTLANMGKVTVVYGDRLAEGYAQVNEQLRQLLREVSNGAPARAQRSGSCGERRRPGMSELSADKAGSE
;
A
#
# COMPACT_ATOMS: atom_id res chain seq x y z
N MET A 1 -10.06 -9.24 -5.56
CA MET A 1 -10.25 -8.90 -6.99
C MET A 1 -9.12 -9.51 -7.81
N GLN A 2 -9.45 -10.42 -8.72
CA GLN A 2 -8.48 -11.03 -9.64
C GLN A 2 -7.83 -9.94 -10.52
N ARG A 3 -6.56 -10.14 -10.85
CA ARG A 3 -5.78 -9.19 -11.65
C ARG A 3 -6.03 -9.53 -13.12
N GLU A 4 -6.76 -8.68 -13.82
CA GLU A 4 -6.91 -8.81 -15.28
C GLU A 4 -5.52 -8.78 -15.92
N LYS A 5 -5.27 -9.74 -16.82
CA LYS A 5 -4.02 -9.82 -17.58
C LYS A 5 -4.10 -8.79 -18.71
N LYS A 6 -3.05 -7.96 -18.84
CA LYS A 6 -2.91 -7.05 -19.99
C LYS A 6 -2.51 -7.91 -21.21
N THR A 7 -3.44 -8.13 -22.15
CA THR A 7 -3.22 -8.96 -23.36
C THR A 7 -2.83 -8.13 -24.58
N GLU A 8 -3.36 -6.90 -24.68
CA GLU A 8 -3.18 -6.04 -25.85
C GLU A 8 -1.94 -5.15 -25.74
N ILE A 9 -1.26 -4.94 -26.88
CA ILE A 9 -0.05 -4.11 -26.98
C ILE A 9 -0.35 -2.88 -27.84
N ILE A 10 0.00 -1.70 -27.32
CA ILE A 10 -0.05 -0.43 -28.06
C ILE A 10 1.39 0.04 -28.31
N THR A 11 1.80 0.12 -29.58
CA THR A 11 3.13 0.57 -29.99
C THR A 11 3.10 2.05 -30.36
N LEU A 12 4.02 2.84 -29.80
CA LEU A 12 4.13 4.28 -30.02
C LEU A 12 5.55 4.65 -30.49
N ARG A 13 5.66 5.46 -31.54
CA ARG A 13 6.93 6.08 -31.96
C ARG A 13 7.02 7.50 -31.38
N VAL A 14 8.11 7.80 -30.70
CA VAL A 14 8.37 9.11 -30.09
C VAL A 14 9.84 9.48 -30.27
N THR A 15 10.12 10.78 -30.21
CA THR A 15 11.51 11.27 -30.15
C THR A 15 12.18 10.88 -28.82
N PRO A 16 13.52 10.82 -28.77
CA PRO A 16 14.25 10.54 -27.53
C PRO A 16 13.90 11.51 -26.39
N GLN A 17 13.78 12.81 -26.72
CA GLN A 17 13.42 13.85 -25.75
C GLN A 17 12.03 13.61 -25.15
N THR A 18 11.04 13.25 -25.97
CA THR A 18 9.67 12.95 -25.50
C THR A 18 9.65 11.69 -24.64
N LYS A 19 10.42 10.66 -25.01
CA LYS A 19 10.55 9.43 -24.22
C LYS A 19 11.08 9.74 -22.82
N GLU A 20 12.09 10.60 -22.71
CA GLU A 20 12.68 10.96 -21.42
C GLU A 20 11.72 11.79 -20.56
N ARG A 21 10.99 12.73 -21.17
CA ARG A 21 9.94 13.49 -20.48
C ARG A 21 8.84 12.59 -19.91
N ILE A 22 8.42 11.57 -20.66
CA ILE A 22 7.41 10.61 -20.19
C ILE A 22 7.95 9.80 -19.00
N ARG A 23 9.20 9.35 -19.05
CA ARG A 23 9.84 8.63 -17.94
C ARG A 23 9.93 9.47 -16.67
N ALA A 24 10.41 10.71 -16.81
CA ALA A 24 10.54 11.63 -15.68
C ALA A 24 9.20 11.86 -14.98
N LYS A 25 8.13 12.13 -15.75
CA LYS A 25 6.77 12.32 -15.21
C LYS A 25 6.21 11.05 -14.57
N ALA A 26 6.44 9.88 -15.18
CA ALA A 26 6.02 8.62 -14.59
C ALA A 26 6.73 8.35 -13.24
N GLN A 27 8.03 8.65 -13.17
CA GLN A 27 8.84 8.49 -11.97
C GLN A 27 8.41 9.45 -10.84
N GLU A 28 8.15 10.71 -11.17
CA GLU A 28 7.62 11.71 -10.23
C GLU A 28 6.29 11.25 -9.60
N LEU A 29 5.47 10.51 -10.33
CA LEU A 29 4.18 9.99 -9.85
C LEU A 29 4.29 8.56 -9.28
N SER A 30 5.49 7.97 -9.23
CA SER A 30 5.72 6.57 -8.83
C SER A 30 4.90 5.56 -9.64
N LEU A 31 4.65 5.86 -10.91
CA LEU A 31 3.91 5.02 -11.86
C LEU A 31 4.87 4.34 -12.85
N THR A 32 4.45 3.21 -13.40
CA THR A 32 5.12 2.68 -14.59
C THR A 32 4.81 3.57 -15.79
N VAL A 33 5.71 3.62 -16.77
CA VAL A 33 5.47 4.38 -18.01
C VAL A 33 4.16 3.97 -18.68
N THR A 34 3.85 2.67 -18.69
CA THR A 34 2.58 2.15 -19.23
C THR A 34 1.39 2.68 -18.45
N ASP A 35 1.40 2.60 -17.11
CA ASP A 35 0.27 3.05 -16.31
C ASP A 35 0.07 4.57 -16.42
N TYR A 36 1.16 5.35 -16.43
CA TYR A 36 1.12 6.79 -16.67
C TYR A 36 0.48 7.12 -18.03
N LEU A 37 0.92 6.46 -19.11
CA LEU A 37 0.36 6.68 -20.44
C LEU A 37 -1.11 6.26 -20.54
N CYS A 38 -1.51 5.14 -19.93
CA CYS A 38 -2.91 4.72 -19.90
C CYS A 38 -3.79 5.72 -19.13
N LEU A 39 -3.33 6.21 -17.96
CA LEU A 39 -4.09 7.19 -17.17
C LEU A 39 -4.21 8.53 -17.91
N CYS A 40 -3.11 9.03 -18.47
CA CYS A 40 -3.12 10.26 -19.26
C CYS A 40 -3.96 10.13 -20.54
N GLY A 41 -3.84 9.02 -21.26
CA GLY A 41 -4.60 8.76 -22.49
C GLY A 41 -6.11 8.63 -22.26
N LEU A 42 -6.52 8.23 -21.05
CA LEU A 42 -7.94 8.17 -20.64
C LEU A 42 -8.42 9.48 -19.98
N GLY A 43 -7.61 10.54 -19.97
CA GLY A 43 -7.97 11.82 -19.34
C GLY A 43 -8.20 11.72 -17.83
N LYS A 44 -7.67 10.69 -17.18
CA LYS A 44 -7.85 10.48 -15.73
C LYS A 44 -6.98 11.46 -14.96
N LYS A 45 -7.56 12.11 -13.95
CA LYS A 45 -6.80 12.91 -12.98
C LYS A 45 -5.83 11.97 -12.25
N ILE A 46 -4.54 12.32 -12.18
CA ILE A 46 -3.57 11.56 -11.42
C ILE A 46 -3.28 12.34 -10.14
N VAL A 47 -3.67 11.79 -8.99
CA VAL A 47 -3.46 12.39 -7.68
C VAL A 47 -2.45 11.55 -6.91
N ARG A 48 -1.31 12.14 -6.55
CA ARG A 48 -0.33 11.53 -5.66
C ARG A 48 -0.64 11.96 -4.23
N VAL A 49 -0.85 10.99 -3.35
CA VAL A 49 -1.04 11.21 -1.91
C VAL A 49 0.22 10.76 -1.20
N GLU A 50 0.96 11.70 -0.62
CA GLU A 50 2.14 11.42 0.19
C GLU A 50 1.77 11.24 1.68
N GLY A 51 2.56 10.45 2.41
CA GLY A 51 2.40 10.29 3.86
C GLY A 51 1.29 9.32 4.31
N LEU A 52 0.59 8.65 3.39
CA LEU A 52 -0.43 7.65 3.71
C LEU A 52 0.15 6.44 4.46
N ASP A 53 1.41 6.12 4.21
CA ASP A 53 2.20 5.12 4.93
C ASP A 53 2.31 5.45 6.43
N LYS A 54 2.56 6.72 6.77
CA LYS A 54 2.62 7.19 8.16
C LYS A 54 1.26 7.11 8.84
N VAL A 55 0.19 7.51 8.14
CA VAL A 55 -1.18 7.38 8.63
C VAL A 55 -1.52 5.91 8.90
N LEU A 56 -1.14 5.00 8.00
CA LEU A 56 -1.34 3.57 8.17
C LEU A 56 -0.55 3.00 9.37
N SER A 57 0.68 3.46 9.59
CA SER A 57 1.46 3.01 10.75
C SER A 57 0.84 3.44 12.08
N GLU A 58 0.34 4.68 12.16
CA GLU A 58 -0.36 5.19 13.34
C GLU A 58 -1.68 4.45 13.59
N LEU A 59 -2.49 4.22 12.56
CA LEU A 59 -3.73 3.44 12.68
C LEU A 59 -3.46 2.01 13.19
N LYS A 60 -2.38 1.38 12.72
CA LYS A 60 -1.96 0.06 13.24
C LYS A 60 -1.51 0.14 14.70
N ALA A 61 -0.83 1.20 15.11
CA ALA A 61 -0.42 1.41 16.49
C ALA A 61 -1.63 1.59 17.42
N GLN A 62 -2.59 2.43 17.02
CA GLN A 62 -3.85 2.62 17.74
C GLN A 62 -4.62 1.30 17.88
N GLY A 63 -4.74 0.51 16.80
CA GLY A 63 -5.39 -0.80 16.85
C GLY A 63 -4.71 -1.78 17.81
N ARG A 64 -3.38 -1.80 17.87
CA ARG A 64 -2.63 -2.61 18.85
C ARG A 64 -2.91 -2.17 20.28
N ASN A 65 -2.90 -0.87 20.54
CA ASN A 65 -3.18 -0.32 21.87
C ASN A 65 -4.61 -0.64 22.32
N LEU A 66 -5.60 -0.48 21.44
CA LEU A 66 -6.98 -0.86 21.71
C LEU A 66 -7.10 -2.36 22.02
N ASN A 67 -6.45 -3.22 21.24
CA ASN A 67 -6.48 -4.66 21.50
C ASN A 67 -5.87 -5.02 22.87
N GLN A 68 -4.79 -4.34 23.27
CA GLN A 68 -4.20 -4.52 24.60
C GLN A 68 -5.16 -4.08 25.71
N LEU A 69 -5.78 -2.91 25.59
CA LEU A 69 -6.74 -2.40 26.56
C LEU A 69 -7.96 -3.33 26.68
N THR A 70 -8.52 -3.78 25.55
CA THR A 70 -9.63 -4.75 25.53
C THR A 70 -9.23 -6.06 26.21
N THR A 71 -8.01 -6.53 25.98
CA THR A 71 -7.51 -7.75 26.66
C THR A 71 -7.42 -7.55 28.16
N LEU A 72 -6.86 -6.43 28.63
CA LEU A 72 -6.76 -6.10 30.05
C LEU A 72 -8.14 -5.95 30.71
N ALA A 73 -9.09 -5.33 30.01
CA ALA A 73 -10.47 -5.20 30.48
C ALA A 73 -11.17 -6.56 30.60
N ASN A 74 -11.03 -7.42 29.59
CA ASN A 74 -11.60 -8.78 29.61
C ASN A 74 -10.98 -9.65 30.72
N MET A 75 -9.73 -9.40 31.08
CA MET A 75 -9.06 -10.04 32.22
C MET A 75 -9.47 -9.45 33.58
N GLY A 76 -10.32 -8.40 33.61
CA GLY A 76 -10.70 -7.70 34.84
C GLY A 76 -9.57 -6.85 35.44
N LYS A 77 -8.46 -6.63 34.72
CA LYS A 77 -7.30 -5.85 35.20
C LYS A 77 -7.52 -4.34 35.07
N VAL A 78 -8.43 -3.92 34.21
CA VAL A 78 -8.78 -2.51 33.96
C VAL A 78 -10.29 -2.39 33.83
N THR A 79 -10.87 -1.38 34.45
CA THR A 79 -12.30 -1.05 34.30
C THR A 79 -12.48 -0.02 33.19
N VAL A 80 -13.39 -0.28 32.25
CA VAL A 80 -13.73 0.67 31.19
C VAL A 80 -14.75 1.68 31.73
N VAL A 81 -14.33 2.93 31.92
CA VAL A 81 -15.19 4.00 32.50
C VAL A 81 -15.83 4.88 31.42
N TYR A 82 -15.13 5.12 30.31
CA TYR A 82 -15.56 6.03 29.24
C TYR A 82 -15.54 5.36 27.85
N GLY A 83 -16.00 4.11 27.78
CA GLY A 83 -15.99 3.32 26.55
C GLY A 83 -16.77 3.98 25.41
N ASP A 84 -17.94 4.54 25.72
CA ASP A 84 -18.81 5.19 24.74
C ASP A 84 -18.14 6.44 24.15
N ARG A 85 -17.54 7.27 25.00
CA ARG A 85 -16.81 8.47 24.55
C ARG A 85 -15.60 8.12 23.68
N LEU A 86 -14.91 7.03 23.99
CA LEU A 86 -13.81 6.52 23.16
C LEU A 86 -14.32 6.04 21.80
N ALA A 87 -15.45 5.31 21.78
CA ALA A 87 -16.07 4.83 20.56
C ALA A 87 -16.55 5.99 19.66
N GLU A 88 -17.16 7.02 20.24
CA GLU A 88 -17.57 8.24 19.54
C GLU A 88 -16.37 8.98 18.93
N GLY A 89 -15.30 9.18 19.71
CA GLY A 89 -14.07 9.82 19.21
C GLY A 89 -13.45 9.04 18.05
N TYR A 90 -13.44 7.70 18.14
CA TYR A 90 -12.92 6.85 17.08
C TYR A 90 -13.84 6.83 15.84
N ALA A 91 -15.15 6.95 16.03
CA ALA A 91 -16.10 7.09 14.93
C ALA A 91 -15.86 8.40 14.15
N GLN A 92 -15.59 9.51 14.84
CA GLN A 92 -15.27 10.79 14.21
C GLN A 92 -13.98 10.72 13.38
N VAL A 93 -12.92 10.13 13.91
CA VAL A 93 -11.66 9.91 13.17
C VAL A 93 -11.89 9.06 11.92
N ASN A 94 -12.70 7.99 12.03
CA ASN A 94 -13.04 7.15 10.90
C ASN A 94 -13.86 7.90 9.84
N GLU A 95 -14.77 8.78 10.24
CA GLU A 95 -15.55 9.59 9.29
C GLU A 95 -14.68 10.60 8.56
N GLN A 96 -13.76 11.28 9.26
CA GLN A 96 -12.77 12.16 8.63
C GLN A 96 -11.89 11.40 7.62
N LEU A 97 -11.43 10.19 7.97
CA LEU A 97 -10.67 9.34 7.06
C LEU A 97 -11.51 8.95 5.82
N ARG A 98 -12.80 8.62 6.00
CA ARG A 98 -13.72 8.32 4.89
C ARG A 98 -13.98 9.53 3.99
N GLN A 99 -14.00 10.74 4.53
CA GLN A 99 -14.13 11.96 3.74
C GLN A 99 -12.89 12.19 2.87
N LEU A 100 -11.69 12.12 3.45
CA LEU A 100 -10.43 12.19 2.70
C LEU A 100 -10.34 11.11 1.61
N LEU A 101 -10.76 9.88 1.91
CA LEU A 101 -10.79 8.80 0.92
C LEU A 101 -11.78 9.03 -0.23
N ARG A 102 -12.91 9.70 0.03
CA ARG A 102 -13.89 10.08 -1.01
C ARG A 102 -13.32 11.16 -1.92
N GLU A 103 -12.67 12.18 -1.35
CA GLU A 103 -12.00 13.23 -2.13
C GLU A 103 -10.93 12.67 -3.07
N VAL A 104 -10.16 11.69 -2.58
CA VAL A 104 -9.14 11.00 -3.39
C VAL A 104 -9.78 10.06 -4.43
N SER A 105 -10.88 9.35 -4.09
CA SER A 105 -11.55 8.41 -5.00
C SER A 105 -12.32 9.07 -6.14
N ASN A 106 -12.79 10.31 -5.96
CA ASN A 106 -13.40 11.09 -7.04
C ASN A 106 -12.37 11.46 -8.15
N GLY A 107 -11.09 11.09 -7.98
CA GLY A 107 -9.98 11.32 -8.90
C GLY A 107 -9.39 10.09 -9.61
N ALA A 108 -10.13 9.00 -9.85
CA ALA A 108 -9.71 7.80 -10.62
C ALA A 108 -8.96 6.69 -9.82
N PRO A 109 -8.83 5.45 -10.37
CA PRO A 109 -8.84 4.24 -9.56
C PRO A 109 -7.49 3.96 -8.88
N ALA A 110 -7.60 3.53 -7.63
CA ALA A 110 -6.51 3.07 -6.80
C ALA A 110 -5.77 1.86 -7.41
N ARG A 111 -4.50 2.04 -7.80
CA ARG A 111 -3.46 1.00 -7.64
C ARG A 111 -2.05 1.53 -7.85
N ALA A 112 -1.27 1.56 -6.78
CA ALA A 112 0.13 1.15 -6.74
C ALA A 112 0.65 1.11 -5.29
N GLN A 113 0.04 0.31 -4.42
CA GLN A 113 0.76 -0.17 -3.23
C GLN A 113 1.39 -1.52 -3.60
N ARG A 114 2.68 -1.52 -3.92
CA ARG A 114 3.52 -2.70 -3.72
C ARG A 114 3.71 -2.81 -2.21
N SER A 115 2.84 -3.57 -1.54
CA SER A 115 3.09 -3.98 -0.17
C SER A 115 4.22 -5.01 -0.17
N GLY A 116 5.46 -4.53 -0.05
CA GLY A 116 6.57 -5.34 0.41
C GLY A 116 6.41 -5.63 1.91
N SER A 117 6.63 -6.89 2.26
CA SER A 117 6.91 -7.45 3.60
C SER A 117 5.94 -7.15 4.74
N CYS A 118 5.11 -8.14 5.06
CA CYS A 118 4.91 -8.54 6.46
C CYS A 118 4.37 -9.98 6.51
N GLY A 119 5.23 -10.96 6.81
CA GLY A 119 4.79 -12.22 7.42
C GLY A 119 5.26 -13.57 6.85
N GLU A 120 6.48 -13.73 6.30
CA GLU A 120 7.07 -15.08 6.22
C GLU A 120 7.83 -15.39 7.52
N ARG A 121 7.13 -16.02 8.48
CA ARG A 121 7.81 -16.77 9.54
C ARG A 121 8.25 -18.12 8.96
N ARG A 122 9.44 -18.16 8.35
CA ARG A 122 10.16 -19.43 8.16
C ARG A 122 10.97 -19.70 9.43
N ARG A 123 10.67 -20.80 10.11
CA ARG A 123 11.49 -21.33 11.22
C ARG A 123 12.83 -21.82 10.65
N PRO A 124 13.96 -21.67 11.38
CA PRO A 124 15.23 -22.22 10.94
C PRO A 124 15.27 -23.73 11.24
N GLY A 125 15.50 -24.54 10.22
CA GLY A 125 15.77 -25.96 10.32
C GLY A 125 16.97 -26.27 9.42
N MET A 126 18.04 -26.74 10.05
CA MET A 126 19.36 -27.05 9.50
C MET A 126 19.31 -28.01 8.30
N SER A 127 20.04 -27.65 7.22
CA SER A 127 21.11 -28.47 6.61
C SER A 127 21.65 -27.80 5.35
N GLU A 128 22.67 -26.95 5.51
CA GLU A 128 23.61 -26.69 4.41
C GLU A 128 24.51 -27.92 4.29
N LEU A 129 24.28 -28.73 3.25
CA LEU A 129 25.28 -29.66 2.76
C LEU A 129 25.95 -29.02 1.55
N SER A 130 27.22 -28.69 1.74
CA SER A 130 28.14 -28.05 0.82
C SER A 130 28.16 -28.73 -0.55
N ALA A 131 28.05 -27.91 -1.61
CA ALA A 131 28.50 -28.30 -2.94
C ALA A 131 29.99 -28.00 -3.03
N ASP A 132 30.80 -29.05 -3.00
CA ASP A 132 32.20 -29.00 -3.42
C ASP A 132 32.46 -30.08 -4.47
N LYS A 133 33.32 -29.70 -5.42
CA LYS A 133 33.88 -30.40 -6.60
C LYS A 133 33.16 -30.08 -7.91
N ALA A 134 33.68 -29.17 -8.75
CA ALA A 134 34.97 -29.14 -9.46
C ALA A 134 35.08 -30.22 -10.55
N GLY A 135 34.97 -29.78 -11.81
CA GLY A 135 35.89 -30.05 -12.92
C GLY A 135 35.96 -31.46 -13.52
N SER A 136 36.16 -31.46 -14.85
CA SER A 136 36.60 -32.55 -15.75
C SER A 136 35.61 -33.72 -15.95
N GLU A 137 35.25 -34.15 -17.15
CA GLU A 137 35.75 -33.99 -18.54
C GLU A 137 34.59 -33.83 -19.53
#